data_AF-A0A1X7IAQ3-F1
#
_entry.id   AF-A0A1X7IAQ3-F1
#
_cell.length_a   1.000
_cell.length_b   1.000
_cell.length_c   1.000
_cell.angle_alpha   90.00
_cell.angle_beta   90.00
_cell.angle_gamma   90.00
#
_symmetry.space_group_name_H-M   'P 1'
#
loop_
_entity.id
_entity.type
_entity.pdbx_description
1 polymer ?
#
loop_
_entity_poly.entity_id
_entity_poly.type
_entity_poly.pdbx_seq_one_letter_code
_entity_poly.pdbx_strand_id
1 'polypeptide(L)'
;MEEAFRRAIRKMTGASVRLAVRPNRSAIVATLSQSMMVTWSIALFEHLDAMLNNPEANVGSSELISYSESAWKLCESGFPQIFKDCEKLYSEFRAKWIQRFSTDEVLRLLLEGGDFLVHDEEKGWALTVKNNKQDINNFYSATIHLLVSDAEPLFVRMHGRVMQLQEKLCKYWLSESAVDPVSKLLPCLEASLREKENAMVVSLRTSLNSLAKKRFAAAFASKGPVRYYSSAMSCARNVGRYWNPHYAYENCFLAFTDDFCDYAQGLTTQVIEWYQSKWSLFLRGFSRGQLNLFETVAPYQAQNV
;
A
#
# COMPACT_ATOMS: atom_id res chain seq x y z
N MET A 1 12.20 -2.46 0.45
CA MET A 1 11.54 -1.40 1.24
C MET A 1 12.54 -0.32 1.62
N GLU A 2 12.42 0.83 0.96
CA GLU A 2 13.29 2.00 1.15
C GLU A 2 13.21 2.58 2.57
N GLU A 3 14.33 3.12 3.06
CA GLU A 3 14.40 3.74 4.39
C GLU A 3 13.51 4.99 4.51
N ALA A 4 13.33 5.73 3.41
CA ALA A 4 12.39 6.84 3.33
C ALA A 4 10.95 6.40 3.68
N PHE A 5 10.47 5.33 3.04
CA PHE A 5 9.14 4.79 3.31
C PHE A 5 8.99 4.28 4.74
N ARG A 6 9.98 3.58 5.31
CA ARG A 6 9.94 3.14 6.71
C ARG A 6 9.83 4.30 7.70
N ARG A 7 10.58 5.37 7.46
CA ARG A 7 10.49 6.61 8.25
C ARG A 7 9.12 7.25 8.08
N ALA A 8 8.61 7.33 6.86
CA ALA A 8 7.28 7.87 6.56
C ALA A 8 6.17 7.10 7.28
N ILE A 9 6.16 5.76 7.24
CA ILE A 9 5.21 4.93 8.01
C ILE A 9 5.27 5.28 9.49
N ARG A 10 6.46 5.34 10.08
CA ARG A 10 6.62 5.65 11.51
C ARG A 10 6.01 7.01 11.83
N LYS A 11 6.27 8.03 11.01
CA LYS A 11 5.75 9.37 11.24
C LYS A 11 4.23 9.49 10.96
N MET A 12 3.69 8.74 9.99
CA MET A 12 2.26 8.76 9.63
C MET A 12 1.39 7.95 10.59
N THR A 13 1.89 6.80 11.05
CA THR A 13 1.11 5.85 11.85
C THR A 13 1.42 5.93 13.34
N GLY A 14 2.59 6.45 13.72
CA GLY A 14 3.13 6.37 15.08
C GLY A 14 3.69 5.01 15.45
N ALA A 15 3.65 4.02 14.55
CA ALA A 15 4.11 2.66 14.78
C ALA A 15 5.38 2.35 13.98
N SER A 16 6.35 1.68 14.61
CA SER A 16 7.43 1.03 13.88
C SER A 16 6.94 -0.31 13.33
N VAL A 17 7.03 -0.53 12.02
CA VAL A 17 6.71 -1.82 11.44
C VAL A 17 7.79 -2.83 11.82
N ARG A 18 7.48 -3.75 12.75
CA ARG A 18 8.26 -4.98 12.91
C ARG A 18 7.59 -6.07 12.07
N LEU A 19 8.14 -6.34 10.89
CA LEU A 19 7.65 -7.39 9.97
C LEU A 19 7.90 -8.82 10.49
N ALA A 20 8.56 -8.98 11.63
CA ALA A 20 8.87 -10.27 12.23
C ALA A 20 7.77 -10.72 13.21
N VAL A 21 6.54 -10.91 12.70
CA VAL A 21 5.54 -11.73 13.38
C VAL A 21 5.49 -13.03 12.60
N ARG A 22 5.94 -14.15 13.19
CA ARG A 22 5.71 -15.48 12.61
C ARG A 22 4.20 -15.70 12.66
N PRO A 23 3.49 -15.65 11.53
CA PRO A 23 2.05 -15.70 11.60
C PRO A 23 1.63 -17.15 11.85
N ASN A 24 0.56 -17.33 12.63
CA ASN A 24 0.03 -18.65 12.93
C ASN A 24 -0.48 -19.29 11.62
N ARG A 25 0.25 -20.28 11.10
CA ARG A 25 0.00 -20.89 9.79
C ARG A 25 -1.42 -21.46 9.68
N SER A 26 -1.92 -22.13 10.72
CA SER A 26 -3.27 -22.72 10.68
C SER A 26 -4.36 -21.67 10.63
N ALA A 27 -4.20 -20.58 11.40
CA ALA A 27 -5.13 -19.45 11.36
C ALA A 27 -5.13 -18.76 9.99
N ILE A 28 -3.95 -18.61 9.35
CA ILE A 28 -3.85 -18.05 7.99
C ILE A 28 -4.58 -18.96 6.99
N VAL A 29 -4.33 -20.27 7.04
CA VAL A 29 -4.95 -21.23 6.12
C VAL A 29 -6.47 -21.26 6.29
N ALA A 30 -6.97 -21.25 7.54
CA ALA A 30 -8.39 -21.15 7.81
C ALA A 30 -9.00 -19.85 7.28
N THR A 31 -8.30 -18.72 7.47
CA THR A 31 -8.73 -17.42 6.93
C THR A 31 -8.75 -17.41 5.40
N LEU A 32 -7.71 -17.99 4.78
CA LEU A 32 -7.63 -18.10 3.32
C LEU A 32 -8.81 -18.91 2.79
N SER A 33 -9.08 -20.08 3.33
CA SER A 33 -10.20 -20.95 2.93
C SER A 33 -11.56 -20.25 3.01
N GLN A 34 -11.83 -19.48 4.07
CA GLN A 34 -13.07 -18.70 4.20
C GLN A 34 -13.17 -17.53 3.22
N SER A 35 -12.04 -17.05 2.71
CA SER A 35 -11.97 -15.87 1.85
C SER A 35 -11.94 -16.19 0.35
N MET A 36 -11.87 -17.47 -0.02
CA MET A 36 -11.83 -17.90 -1.40
C MET A 36 -13.18 -17.72 -2.09
N MET A 37 -13.15 -17.24 -3.34
CA MET A 37 -14.35 -17.19 -4.19
C MET A 37 -14.90 -18.60 -4.42
N VAL A 38 -16.20 -18.80 -4.17
CA VAL A 38 -16.86 -20.11 -4.17
C VAL A 38 -16.64 -20.90 -5.45
N THR A 39 -16.77 -20.26 -6.62
CA THR A 39 -16.62 -20.95 -7.91
C THR A 39 -15.22 -21.52 -8.10
N TRP A 40 -14.19 -20.75 -7.72
CA TRP A 40 -12.79 -21.18 -7.87
C TRP A 40 -12.35 -22.12 -6.76
N SER A 41 -12.97 -22.05 -5.57
CA SER A 41 -12.72 -23.04 -4.52
C SER A 41 -13.28 -24.40 -4.93
N ILE A 42 -14.48 -24.47 -5.53
CA ILE A 42 -15.04 -25.71 -6.09
C ILE A 42 -14.08 -26.29 -7.14
N ALA A 43 -13.67 -25.49 -8.13
CA ALA A 43 -12.73 -25.94 -9.17
C ALA A 43 -11.38 -26.40 -8.58
N LEU A 44 -10.88 -25.72 -7.54
CA LEU A 44 -9.68 -26.16 -6.83
C LEU A 44 -9.88 -27.53 -6.18
N PHE A 45 -11.00 -27.75 -5.49
CA PHE A 45 -11.31 -29.04 -4.87
C PHE A 45 -11.48 -30.16 -5.91
N GLU A 46 -12.12 -29.88 -7.04
CA GLU A 46 -12.25 -30.85 -8.14
C GLU A 46 -10.88 -31.26 -8.71
N HIS A 47 -9.96 -30.30 -8.88
CA HIS A 47 -8.60 -30.60 -9.34
C HIS A 47 -7.76 -31.31 -8.29
N LEU A 48 -7.94 -31.01 -7.00
CA LEU A 48 -7.30 -31.74 -5.90
C LEU A 48 -7.81 -33.19 -5.85
N ASP A 49 -9.11 -33.40 -5.96
CA ASP A 49 -9.72 -34.73 -5.95
C ASP A 49 -9.28 -35.57 -7.16
N ALA A 50 -9.27 -34.97 -8.36
CA ALA A 50 -8.75 -35.59 -9.57
C ALA A 50 -7.28 -35.97 -9.42
N MET A 51 -6.47 -35.13 -8.76
CA MET A 51 -5.07 -35.45 -8.47
C MET A 51 -4.93 -36.65 -7.52
N LEU A 52 -5.72 -36.70 -6.45
CA LEU A 52 -5.59 -37.77 -5.44
C LEU A 52 -6.12 -39.11 -5.96
N ASN A 53 -7.20 -39.09 -6.75
CA ASN A 53 -7.93 -40.30 -7.14
C ASN A 53 -7.51 -40.85 -8.52
N ASN A 54 -6.84 -40.05 -9.37
CA ASN A 54 -6.37 -40.50 -10.70
C ASN A 54 -4.87 -40.20 -10.91
N PRO A 55 -3.96 -41.03 -10.38
CA PRO A 55 -2.51 -40.85 -10.54
C PRO A 55 -2.03 -40.77 -12.00
N GLU A 56 -2.69 -41.50 -12.91
CA GLU A 56 -2.38 -41.48 -14.34
C GLU A 56 -2.74 -40.14 -15.01
N ALA A 57 -3.75 -39.42 -14.48
CA ALA A 57 -4.13 -38.09 -14.97
C ALA A 57 -3.16 -37.00 -14.53
N ASN A 58 -2.25 -37.30 -13.59
CA ASN A 58 -1.21 -36.37 -13.09
C ASN A 58 0.07 -36.40 -13.92
N VAL A 59 0.15 -37.27 -14.94
CA VAL A 59 1.32 -37.40 -15.81
C VAL A 59 1.18 -36.42 -16.97
N GLY A 60 1.49 -35.15 -16.73
CA GLY A 60 1.65 -34.17 -17.81
C GLY A 60 3.01 -34.30 -18.50
N SER A 61 3.11 -33.85 -19.74
CA SER A 61 4.31 -33.97 -20.60
C SER A 61 5.50 -33.09 -20.18
N SER A 62 5.30 -32.13 -19.27
CA SER A 62 6.31 -31.19 -18.78
C SER A 62 6.72 -31.52 -17.34
N GLU A 63 8.04 -31.54 -17.05
CA GLU A 63 8.60 -31.71 -15.70
C GLU A 63 8.31 -30.52 -14.77
N LEU A 64 8.05 -29.34 -15.35
CA LEU A 64 7.69 -28.13 -14.63
C LEU A 64 6.19 -27.90 -14.66
N ILE A 65 5.61 -27.72 -13.48
CA ILE A 65 4.24 -27.27 -13.28
C ILE A 65 4.21 -25.75 -13.18
N SER A 66 3.19 -25.13 -13.74
CA SER A 66 2.89 -23.70 -13.60
C SER A 66 3.84 -22.73 -14.31
N TYR A 67 4.84 -23.25 -15.04
CA TYR A 67 5.72 -22.42 -15.85
C TYR A 67 4.99 -21.89 -17.10
N SER A 68 5.20 -20.62 -17.43
CA SER A 68 4.76 -20.00 -18.68
C SER A 68 5.83 -19.01 -19.14
N GLU A 69 6.45 -19.30 -20.28
CA GLU A 69 7.54 -18.47 -20.82
C GLU A 69 7.03 -17.08 -21.23
N SER A 70 5.87 -17.02 -21.88
CA SER A 70 5.29 -15.75 -22.33
C SER A 70 4.90 -14.87 -21.14
N ALA A 71 4.27 -15.47 -20.11
CA ALA A 71 3.93 -14.74 -18.89
C ALA A 71 5.19 -14.30 -18.13
N TRP A 72 6.23 -15.13 -18.08
CA TRP A 72 7.50 -14.79 -17.43
C TRP A 72 8.14 -13.54 -18.06
N LYS A 73 8.31 -13.53 -19.39
CA LYS A 73 8.87 -12.37 -20.12
C LYS A 73 8.02 -11.11 -19.94
N LEU A 74 6.70 -11.25 -19.92
CA LEU A 74 5.79 -10.14 -19.66
C LEU A 74 5.92 -9.62 -18.22
N CYS A 75 6.11 -10.50 -17.24
CA CYS A 75 6.31 -10.14 -15.84
C CYS A 75 7.63 -9.38 -15.65
N GLU A 76 8.72 -9.88 -16.24
CA GLU A 76 10.06 -9.28 -16.17
C GLU A 76 10.15 -7.88 -16.77
N SER A 77 9.34 -7.58 -17.79
CA SER A 77 9.31 -6.26 -18.44
C SER A 77 8.20 -5.35 -17.91
N GLY A 78 7.03 -5.90 -17.59
CA GLY A 78 5.83 -5.15 -17.25
C GLY A 78 5.91 -4.47 -15.89
N PHE A 79 6.30 -5.18 -14.83
CA PHE A 79 6.37 -4.60 -13.49
C PHE A 79 7.44 -3.49 -13.38
N PRO A 80 8.66 -3.66 -13.92
CA PRO A 80 9.65 -2.57 -13.91
C PRO A 80 9.18 -1.31 -14.65
N GLN A 81 8.40 -1.45 -15.72
CA GLN A 81 7.83 -0.27 -16.40
C GLN A 81 6.78 0.43 -15.53
N ILE A 82 5.89 -0.35 -14.88
CA ILE A 82 4.91 0.19 -13.94
C ILE A 82 5.61 0.91 -12.78
N PHE A 83 6.71 0.36 -12.27
CA PHE A 83 7.51 0.98 -11.21
C PHE A 83 8.10 2.34 -11.65
N LYS A 84 8.77 2.39 -12.81
CA LYS A 84 9.33 3.65 -13.35
C LYS A 84 8.26 4.72 -13.53
N ASP A 85 7.10 4.34 -14.03
CA ASP A 85 6.00 5.27 -14.23
C ASP A 85 5.40 5.74 -12.90
N CYS A 86 5.41 4.89 -11.87
CA CYS A 86 5.04 5.26 -10.51
C CYS A 86 5.98 6.34 -9.97
N GLU A 87 7.29 6.12 -10.05
CA GLU A 87 8.30 7.09 -9.59
C GLU A 87 8.14 8.45 -10.28
N LYS A 88 7.98 8.43 -11.61
CA LYS A 88 7.75 9.65 -12.39
C LYS A 88 6.50 10.40 -11.93
N LEU A 89 5.37 9.71 -11.81
CA LEU A 89 4.10 10.32 -11.41
C LEU A 89 4.17 10.92 -10.00
N TYR A 90 4.79 10.21 -9.04
CA TYR A 90 4.94 10.72 -7.67
C TYR A 90 5.97 11.84 -7.57
N SER A 91 6.99 11.86 -8.44
CA SER A 91 7.94 12.98 -8.55
C SER A 91 7.24 14.26 -9.05
N GLU A 92 6.45 14.15 -10.12
CA GLU A 92 5.64 15.27 -10.65
C GLU A 92 4.63 15.78 -9.61
N PHE A 93 3.96 14.87 -8.92
CA PHE A 93 3.04 15.19 -7.83
C PHE A 93 3.74 15.93 -6.68
N ARG A 94 4.92 15.44 -6.25
CA ARG A 94 5.72 16.08 -5.20
C ARG A 94 6.12 17.49 -5.61
N ALA A 95 6.63 17.67 -6.83
CA ALA A 95 7.04 18.99 -7.33
C ALA A 95 5.87 19.99 -7.33
N LYS A 96 4.68 19.58 -7.82
CA LYS A 96 3.46 20.38 -7.79
C LYS A 96 3.12 20.87 -6.37
N TRP A 97 3.17 19.97 -5.39
CA TRP A 97 2.75 20.28 -4.03
C TRP A 97 3.79 21.01 -3.19
N ILE A 98 5.08 20.80 -3.44
CA ILE A 98 6.15 21.64 -2.88
C ILE A 98 5.97 23.09 -3.33
N GLN A 99 5.65 23.34 -4.60
CA GLN A 99 5.42 24.70 -5.10
C GLN A 99 4.19 25.34 -4.43
N ARG A 100 3.09 24.61 -4.31
CA ARG A 100 1.84 25.08 -3.67
C ARG A 100 1.97 25.35 -2.17
N PHE A 101 2.91 24.67 -1.51
CA PHE A 101 3.23 24.89 -0.09
C PHE A 101 4.55 25.64 0.12
N SER A 102 5.01 26.39 -0.88
CA SER A 102 6.05 27.40 -0.68
C SER A 102 5.61 28.39 0.40
N THR A 103 6.56 28.97 1.12
CA THR A 103 6.24 29.76 2.31
C THR A 103 5.34 30.96 2.04
N ASP A 104 5.55 31.66 0.92
CA ASP A 104 4.70 32.79 0.54
C ASP A 104 3.25 32.35 0.26
N GLU A 105 3.08 31.20 -0.41
CA GLU A 105 1.76 30.62 -0.69
C GLU A 105 1.07 30.13 0.58
N VAL A 106 1.82 29.54 1.52
CA VAL A 106 1.29 29.16 2.83
C VAL A 106 0.86 30.39 3.61
N LEU A 107 1.65 31.47 3.62
CA LEU A 107 1.27 32.71 4.29
C LEU A 107 -0.01 33.28 3.69
N ARG A 108 -0.09 33.34 2.35
CA ARG A 108 -1.29 33.80 1.63
C ARG A 108 -2.52 32.95 1.98
N LEU A 109 -2.39 31.63 1.95
CA LEU A 109 -3.45 30.69 2.32
C LEU A 109 -3.95 30.92 3.76
N LEU A 110 -3.04 31.16 4.70
CA LEU A 110 -3.38 31.32 6.11
C LEU A 110 -4.00 32.69 6.44
N LEU A 111 -3.65 33.74 5.69
CA LEU A 111 -4.23 35.07 5.83
C LEU A 111 -5.54 35.21 5.05
N GLU A 112 -5.49 34.99 3.74
CA GLU A 112 -6.60 35.29 2.82
C GLU A 112 -7.60 34.14 2.70
N GLY A 113 -7.15 32.90 2.91
CA GLY A 113 -7.96 31.70 2.68
C GLY A 113 -8.90 31.33 3.83
N GLY A 114 -8.77 31.96 5.01
CA GLY A 114 -9.65 31.65 6.14
C GLY A 114 -9.33 32.33 7.48
N ASP A 115 -8.64 33.48 7.48
CA ASP A 115 -8.33 34.26 8.69
C ASP A 115 -7.74 33.38 9.83
N PHE A 116 -6.85 32.46 9.46
CA PHE A 116 -6.26 31.52 10.41
C PHE A 116 -5.17 32.17 11.27
N LEU A 117 -4.68 33.35 10.88
CA LEU A 117 -3.73 34.14 11.64
C LEU A 117 -4.38 35.43 12.13
N VAL A 118 -4.15 35.76 13.40
CA VAL A 118 -4.59 37.03 14.01
C VAL A 118 -3.39 37.81 14.50
N HIS A 119 -3.45 39.14 14.37
CA HIS A 119 -2.49 40.06 14.96
C HIS A 119 -3.03 40.62 16.27
N ASP A 120 -2.33 40.34 17.37
CA ASP A 120 -2.52 40.96 18.67
C ASP A 120 -1.51 42.12 18.76
N GLU A 121 -2.01 43.36 18.95
CA GLU A 121 -1.17 44.56 18.92
C GLU A 121 -0.07 44.57 19.99
N GLU A 122 -0.28 43.89 21.13
CA GLU A 122 0.69 43.84 22.22
C GLU A 122 1.64 42.63 22.11
N LYS A 123 1.18 41.51 21.55
CA LYS A 123 1.90 40.23 21.58
C LYS A 123 2.43 39.76 20.22
N GLY A 124 1.86 40.24 19.12
CA GLY A 124 2.20 39.86 17.74
C GLY A 124 1.23 38.85 17.13
N TRP A 125 1.72 38.06 16.17
CA TRP A 125 0.90 37.17 15.33
C TRP A 125 0.72 35.78 15.94
N ALA A 126 -0.49 35.23 15.91
CA ALA A 126 -0.81 33.89 16.42
C ALA A 126 -1.81 33.12 15.52
N LEU A 127 -1.81 31.78 15.64
CA LEU A 127 -2.77 30.90 14.99
C LEU A 127 -4.10 30.89 15.77
N THR A 128 -5.23 31.04 15.06
CA THR A 128 -6.58 31.13 15.66
C THR A 128 -7.27 29.77 15.82
N VAL A 129 -6.72 28.71 15.24
CA VAL A 129 -7.28 27.34 15.27
C VAL A 129 -7.31 26.81 16.70
N LYS A 130 -8.52 26.57 17.23
CA LYS A 130 -8.69 26.04 18.60
C LYS A 130 -8.44 24.53 18.64
N ASN A 131 -8.06 24.04 19.81
CA ASN A 131 -7.88 22.61 20.07
C ASN A 131 -9.24 21.91 20.30
N ASN A 132 -10.07 21.89 19.27
CA ASN A 132 -11.28 21.08 19.22
C ASN A 132 -11.37 20.37 17.86
N LYS A 133 -12.12 19.27 17.83
CA LYS A 133 -12.21 18.40 16.65
C LYS A 133 -12.79 19.14 15.42
N GLN A 134 -13.71 20.08 15.62
CA GLN A 134 -14.36 20.79 14.52
C GLN A 134 -13.38 21.75 13.83
N ASP A 135 -12.70 22.60 14.60
CA ASP A 135 -11.78 23.61 14.08
C ASP A 135 -10.57 22.95 13.41
N ILE A 136 -10.04 21.87 13.98
CA ILE A 136 -8.95 21.09 13.39
C ILE A 136 -9.40 20.47 12.05
N ASN A 137 -10.63 19.94 11.97
CA ASN A 137 -11.14 19.37 10.73
C ASN A 137 -11.37 20.45 9.66
N ASN A 138 -11.91 21.60 10.05
CA ASN A 138 -12.09 22.74 9.15
C ASN A 138 -10.74 23.21 8.60
N PHE A 139 -9.73 23.29 9.48
CA PHE A 139 -8.37 23.68 9.08
C PHE A 139 -7.71 22.65 8.16
N TYR A 140 -7.91 21.36 8.39
CA TYR A 140 -7.48 20.30 7.47
C TYR A 140 -8.11 20.44 6.08
N SER A 141 -9.44 20.65 6.04
CA SER A 141 -10.19 20.83 4.81
C SER A 141 -9.74 22.04 4.00
N ALA A 142 -9.37 23.13 4.68
CA ALA A 142 -8.90 24.37 4.05
C ALA A 142 -7.45 24.29 3.54
N THR A 143 -6.65 23.32 4.00
CA THR A 143 -5.21 23.30 3.72
C THR A 143 -4.74 22.01 3.03
N ILE A 144 -4.56 20.94 3.80
CA ILE A 144 -3.91 19.70 3.35
C ILE A 144 -4.86 18.74 2.65
N HIS A 145 -6.17 18.85 2.82
CA HIS A 145 -7.15 17.92 2.25
C HIS A 145 -6.96 17.71 0.73
N LEU A 146 -6.74 18.78 -0.03
CA LEU A 146 -6.56 18.69 -1.49
C LEU A 146 -5.32 17.90 -1.89
N LEU A 147 -4.21 18.01 -1.13
CA LEU A 147 -3.01 17.18 -1.34
C LEU A 147 -3.36 15.69 -1.25
N VAL A 148 -4.13 15.34 -0.22
CA VAL A 148 -4.51 13.96 0.04
C VAL A 148 -5.50 13.46 -1.02
N SER A 149 -6.49 14.26 -1.38
CA SER A 149 -7.46 13.95 -2.43
C SER A 149 -6.81 13.78 -3.81
N ASP A 150 -5.77 14.55 -4.13
CA ASP A 150 -5.04 14.41 -5.39
C ASP A 150 -4.14 13.15 -5.42
N ALA A 151 -3.73 12.61 -4.27
CA ALA A 151 -2.90 11.41 -4.19
C ALA A 151 -3.69 10.11 -4.42
N GLU A 152 -4.95 10.04 -4.00
CA GLU A 152 -5.78 8.85 -4.15
C GLU A 152 -5.94 8.39 -5.62
N PRO A 153 -6.21 9.28 -6.60
CA PRO A 153 -6.24 8.92 -8.01
C PRO A 153 -4.91 8.35 -8.54
N LEU A 154 -3.76 8.80 -8.02
CA LEU A 154 -2.46 8.26 -8.42
C LEU A 154 -2.34 6.79 -8.00
N PHE A 155 -2.72 6.49 -6.76
CA PHE A 155 -2.78 5.12 -6.26
C PHE A 155 -3.71 4.25 -7.11
N VAL A 156 -4.93 4.74 -7.39
CA VAL A 156 -5.93 4.03 -8.22
C VAL A 156 -5.40 3.76 -9.62
N ARG A 157 -4.77 4.76 -10.25
CA ARG A 157 -4.19 4.62 -11.58
C ARG A 157 -3.11 3.54 -11.61
N MET A 158 -2.20 3.55 -10.65
CA MET A 158 -1.11 2.57 -10.60
C MET A 158 -1.62 1.17 -10.29
N HIS A 159 -2.56 1.04 -9.35
CA HIS A 159 -3.21 -0.24 -9.07
C HIS A 159 -3.97 -0.77 -10.29
N GLY A 160 -4.69 0.08 -11.03
CA GLY A 160 -5.36 -0.31 -12.27
C GLY A 160 -4.41 -0.88 -13.32
N ARG A 161 -3.20 -0.31 -13.45
CA ARG A 161 -2.17 -0.84 -14.36
C ARG A 161 -1.63 -2.20 -13.90
N VAL A 162 -1.47 -2.40 -12.60
CA VAL A 162 -1.09 -3.70 -12.03
C VAL A 162 -2.18 -4.74 -12.33
N MET A 163 -3.46 -4.40 -12.14
CA MET A 163 -4.57 -5.29 -12.45
C MET A 163 -4.64 -5.65 -13.93
N GLN A 164 -4.44 -4.69 -14.84
CA GLN A 164 -4.37 -4.94 -16.28
C GLN A 164 -3.20 -5.86 -16.65
N LEU A 165 -2.03 -5.69 -16.02
CA LEU A 165 -0.89 -6.58 -16.23
C LEU A 165 -1.20 -7.99 -15.72
N GLN A 166 -1.76 -8.10 -14.51
CA GLN A 166 -2.21 -9.35 -13.93
C GLN A 166 -3.17 -10.08 -14.88
N GLU A 167 -4.20 -9.42 -15.41
CA GLU A 167 -5.13 -10.05 -16.36
C GLU A 167 -4.43 -10.62 -17.59
N LYS A 168 -3.42 -9.92 -18.13
CA LYS A 168 -2.63 -10.41 -19.27
C LYS A 168 -1.75 -11.61 -18.87
N LEU A 169 -1.08 -11.55 -17.72
CA LEU A 169 -0.27 -12.64 -17.19
C LEU A 169 -1.12 -13.89 -17.00
N CYS A 170 -2.31 -13.75 -16.44
CA CYS A 170 -3.25 -14.85 -16.23
C CYS A 170 -3.65 -15.53 -17.54
N LYS A 171 -3.89 -14.76 -18.60
CA LYS A 171 -4.27 -15.32 -19.91
C LYS A 171 -3.17 -16.21 -20.47
N TYR A 172 -1.93 -15.72 -20.50
CA TYR A 172 -0.77 -16.51 -20.98
C TYR A 172 -0.51 -17.72 -20.07
N TRP A 173 -0.55 -17.50 -18.76
CA TRP A 173 -0.29 -18.55 -17.78
C TRP A 173 -1.30 -19.68 -17.86
N LEU A 174 -2.60 -19.36 -17.95
CA LEU A 174 -3.66 -20.37 -18.09
C LEU A 174 -3.56 -21.11 -19.43
N SER A 175 -3.20 -20.43 -20.53
CA SER A 175 -3.08 -21.09 -21.84
C SER A 175 -1.89 -22.03 -21.95
N GLU A 176 -0.78 -21.72 -21.29
CA GLU A 176 0.48 -22.46 -21.45
C GLU A 176 0.69 -23.50 -20.34
N SER A 177 0.23 -23.22 -19.12
CA SER A 177 0.61 -24.01 -17.94
C SER A 177 -0.48 -24.95 -17.43
N ALA A 178 -1.76 -24.71 -17.73
CA ALA A 178 -2.90 -25.41 -17.13
C ALA A 178 -3.32 -26.68 -17.90
N VAL A 179 -2.35 -27.55 -18.21
CA VAL A 179 -2.52 -28.71 -19.10
C VAL A 179 -3.12 -29.94 -18.42
N ASP A 180 -2.91 -30.12 -17.12
CA ASP A 180 -3.35 -31.27 -16.31
C ASP A 180 -3.92 -30.82 -14.95
N PRO A 181 -4.62 -31.70 -14.19
CA PRO A 181 -5.23 -31.34 -12.90
C PRO A 181 -4.25 -30.72 -11.90
N VAL A 182 -3.02 -31.26 -11.77
CA VAL A 182 -2.00 -30.73 -10.84
C VAL A 182 -1.59 -29.32 -11.23
N SER A 183 -1.42 -29.09 -12.53
CA SER A 183 -1.03 -27.81 -13.06
C SER A 183 -2.10 -26.72 -12.95
N LYS A 184 -3.37 -27.11 -12.79
CA LYS A 184 -4.51 -26.21 -12.58
C LYS A 184 -4.68 -25.74 -11.13
N LEU A 185 -4.05 -26.42 -10.17
CA LEU A 185 -4.18 -26.09 -8.75
C LEU A 185 -3.75 -24.65 -8.44
N LEU A 186 -2.56 -24.24 -8.89
CA LEU A 186 -2.03 -22.92 -8.58
C LEU A 186 -2.83 -21.79 -9.26
N PRO A 187 -3.22 -21.91 -10.56
CA PRO A 187 -4.14 -20.95 -11.17
C PRO A 187 -5.50 -20.86 -10.48
N CYS A 188 -6.12 -21.98 -10.06
CA CYS A 188 -7.39 -21.96 -9.34
C CYS A 188 -7.25 -21.31 -7.95
N LEU A 189 -6.15 -21.59 -7.24
CA LEU A 189 -5.85 -20.93 -5.98
C LEU A 189 -5.69 -19.42 -6.16
N GLU A 190 -4.89 -18.99 -7.13
CA GLU A 190 -4.68 -17.57 -7.41
C GLU A 190 -6.00 -16.87 -7.76
N ALA A 191 -6.80 -17.45 -8.66
CA ALA A 191 -8.08 -16.90 -9.08
C ALA A 191 -9.07 -16.77 -7.90
N SER A 192 -9.05 -17.74 -6.99
CA SER A 192 -9.93 -17.75 -5.81
C SER A 192 -9.63 -16.62 -4.80
N LEU A 193 -8.40 -16.10 -4.78
CA LEU A 193 -7.95 -15.10 -3.79
C LEU A 193 -8.04 -13.65 -4.31
N ARG A 194 -8.16 -13.45 -5.63
CA ARG A 194 -8.10 -12.11 -6.26
C ARG A 194 -9.06 -11.09 -5.69
N GLU A 195 -10.30 -11.47 -5.41
CA GLU A 195 -11.30 -10.53 -4.89
C GLU A 195 -10.89 -10.01 -3.51
N LYS A 196 -10.39 -10.90 -2.65
CA LYS A 196 -9.92 -10.54 -1.32
C LYS A 196 -8.66 -9.70 -1.38
N GLU A 197 -7.72 -10.03 -2.25
CA GLU A 197 -6.51 -9.24 -2.51
C GLU A 197 -6.89 -7.81 -2.93
N ASN A 198 -7.80 -7.66 -3.90
CA ASN A 198 -8.31 -6.37 -4.34
C ASN A 198 -8.95 -5.58 -3.18
N ALA A 199 -9.76 -6.23 -2.34
CA ALA A 199 -10.35 -5.60 -1.16
C ALA A 199 -9.29 -5.10 -0.15
N MET A 200 -8.19 -5.84 0.04
CA MET A 200 -7.07 -5.38 0.88
C MET A 200 -6.40 -4.14 0.27
N VAL A 201 -6.16 -4.13 -1.04
CA VAL A 201 -5.57 -2.96 -1.72
C VAL A 201 -6.49 -1.73 -1.64
N VAL A 202 -7.81 -1.92 -1.78
CA VAL A 202 -8.80 -0.85 -1.57
C VAL A 202 -8.77 -0.32 -0.13
N SER A 203 -8.62 -1.21 0.87
CA SER A 203 -8.47 -0.80 2.26
C SER A 203 -7.19 0.04 2.49
N LEU A 204 -6.07 -0.36 1.89
CA LEU A 204 -4.82 0.40 1.91
C LEU A 204 -5.00 1.79 1.30
N ARG A 205 -5.69 1.88 0.15
CA ARG A 205 -6.04 3.19 -0.47
C ARG A 205 -6.81 4.07 0.51
N THR A 206 -7.89 3.55 1.11
CA THR A 206 -8.72 4.32 2.06
C THR A 206 -7.94 4.76 3.30
N SER A 207 -6.85 4.05 3.65
CA SER A 207 -5.99 4.42 4.77
C SER A 207 -5.21 5.73 4.56
N LEU A 208 -4.97 6.15 3.31
CA LEU A 208 -4.23 7.38 3.00
C LEU A 208 -4.88 8.60 3.67
N ASN A 209 -6.20 8.73 3.50
CA ASN A 209 -6.98 9.84 4.07
C ASN A 209 -7.04 9.77 5.59
N SER A 210 -7.34 8.60 6.14
CA SER A 210 -7.50 8.44 7.58
C SER A 210 -6.20 8.74 8.34
N LEU A 211 -5.06 8.30 7.80
CA LEU A 211 -3.75 8.53 8.40
C LEU A 211 -3.28 9.98 8.22
N ALA A 212 -3.49 10.59 7.06
CA ALA A 212 -3.17 12.00 6.85
C ALA A 212 -3.95 12.89 7.83
N LYS A 213 -5.26 12.66 7.95
CA LYS A 213 -6.12 13.40 8.88
C LYS A 213 -5.73 13.18 10.35
N LYS A 214 -5.43 11.93 10.73
CA LYS A 214 -4.96 11.59 12.09
C LYS A 214 -3.63 12.30 12.42
N ARG A 215 -2.66 12.24 11.50
CA ARG A 215 -1.37 12.92 11.66
C ARG A 215 -1.54 14.43 11.72
N PHE A 216 -2.41 14.99 10.89
CA PHE A 216 -2.70 16.41 10.90
C PHE A 216 -3.23 16.83 12.27
N ALA A 217 -4.28 16.16 12.75
CA ALA A 217 -4.90 16.47 14.04
C ALA A 217 -3.92 16.36 15.21
N ALA A 218 -2.99 15.39 15.18
CA ALA A 218 -1.99 15.22 16.22
C ALA A 218 -1.08 16.45 16.41
N ALA A 219 -0.80 17.22 15.35
CA ALA A 219 0.02 18.44 15.46
C ALA A 219 -0.70 19.62 16.12
N PHE A 220 -2.04 19.60 16.14
CA PHE A 220 -2.86 20.69 16.71
C PHE A 220 -3.57 20.27 18.00
N ALA A 221 -3.47 19.00 18.40
CA ALA A 221 -4.04 18.48 19.64
C ALA A 221 -3.29 18.91 20.92
N SER A 222 -2.19 19.66 20.82
CA SER A 222 -1.38 20.06 21.98
C SER A 222 -2.09 21.08 22.88
N LYS A 223 -1.93 20.96 24.20
CA LYS A 223 -2.52 21.85 25.22
C LYS A 223 -1.59 22.99 25.65
N GLY A 224 -0.57 23.32 24.85
CA GLY A 224 0.38 24.37 25.18
C GLY A 224 -0.25 25.77 25.13
N PRO A 225 0.36 26.78 25.78
CA PRO A 225 -0.09 28.17 25.64
C PRO A 225 0.03 28.62 24.17
N VAL A 226 -0.86 29.53 23.77
CA VAL A 226 -0.83 30.15 22.44
C VAL A 226 0.53 30.81 22.24
N ARG A 227 1.16 30.52 21.10
CA ARG A 227 2.45 31.10 20.72
C ARG A 227 2.23 32.29 19.81
N TYR A 228 2.94 33.37 20.14
CA TYR A 228 2.96 34.58 19.36
C TYR A 228 4.30 34.74 18.64
N TYR A 229 4.28 35.41 17.50
CA TYR A 229 5.44 35.64 16.63
C TYR A 229 5.51 37.11 16.23
N SER A 230 6.73 37.62 16.00
CA SER A 230 6.97 39.02 15.63
C SER A 230 6.46 39.39 14.22
N SER A 231 6.21 38.40 13.34
CA SER A 231 5.67 38.64 12.00
C SER A 231 4.73 37.51 11.57
N ALA A 232 3.78 37.84 10.68
CA ALA A 232 2.86 36.86 10.09
C ALA A 232 3.63 35.74 9.38
N MET A 233 4.70 36.09 8.66
CA MET A 233 5.60 35.16 7.99
C MET A 233 6.25 34.16 8.95
N SER A 234 6.77 34.65 10.08
CA SER A 234 7.35 33.79 11.11
C SER A 234 6.29 32.87 11.73
N CYS A 235 5.06 33.36 11.90
CA CYS A 235 3.93 32.55 12.38
C CYS A 235 3.62 31.42 11.39
N ALA A 236 3.41 31.76 10.11
CA ALA A 236 3.07 30.83 9.03
C ALA A 236 4.10 29.69 8.89
N ARG A 237 5.41 29.99 8.93
CA ARG A 237 6.48 28.97 8.89
C ARG A 237 6.37 27.92 9.99
N ASN A 238 5.85 28.30 11.16
CA ASN A 238 5.77 27.46 12.36
C ASN A 238 4.40 26.81 12.60
N VAL A 239 3.39 27.08 11.75
CA VAL A 239 2.08 26.41 11.85
C VAL A 239 2.26 24.91 11.59
N GLY A 240 1.93 24.06 12.56
CA GLY A 240 2.20 22.62 12.46
C GLY A 240 3.64 22.22 12.85
N ARG A 241 4.32 23.03 13.69
CA ARG A 241 5.71 22.83 14.18
C ARG A 241 6.11 21.37 14.48
N TYR A 242 5.20 20.55 14.98
CA TYR A 242 5.44 19.13 15.25
C TYR A 242 5.88 18.30 14.04
N TRP A 243 5.57 18.73 12.81
CA TRP A 243 6.02 18.05 11.60
C TRP A 243 7.47 18.37 11.24
N ASN A 244 8.00 19.50 11.68
CA ASN A 244 9.35 19.98 11.37
C ASN A 244 10.16 20.30 12.65
N PRO A 245 10.39 19.30 13.53
CA PRO A 245 11.02 19.54 14.84
C PRO A 245 12.48 20.02 14.76
N HIS A 246 13.18 19.67 13.68
CA HIS A 246 14.59 19.99 13.46
C HIS A 246 14.80 21.15 12.48
N TYR A 247 13.74 21.81 12.01
CA TYR A 247 13.82 22.92 11.05
C TYR A 247 14.56 22.57 9.75
N ALA A 248 14.41 21.33 9.28
CA ALA A 248 15.02 20.86 8.03
C ALA A 248 14.32 21.41 6.78
N TYR A 249 13.07 21.84 6.93
CA TYR A 249 12.26 22.43 5.86
C TYR A 249 12.00 23.91 6.15
N GLU A 250 11.78 24.68 5.09
CA GLU A 250 11.48 26.12 5.18
C GLU A 250 10.22 26.41 6.00
N ASN A 251 9.21 25.56 5.85
CA ASN A 251 7.98 25.60 6.64
C ASN A 251 7.48 24.19 6.95
N CYS A 252 6.53 24.09 7.88
CA CYS A 252 6.05 22.79 8.35
C CYS A 252 5.12 22.08 7.34
N PHE A 253 4.43 22.81 6.47
CA PHE A 253 3.58 22.20 5.43
C PHE A 253 4.42 21.44 4.40
N LEU A 254 5.61 21.96 4.05
CA LEU A 254 6.57 21.22 3.23
C LEU A 254 7.03 19.92 3.91
N ALA A 255 7.34 19.96 5.21
CA ALA A 255 7.70 18.76 5.96
C ALA A 255 6.58 17.70 5.97
N PHE A 256 5.33 18.13 6.16
CA PHE A 256 4.17 17.23 6.05
C PHE A 256 4.02 16.66 4.64
N THR A 257 4.16 17.51 3.63
CA THR A 257 4.00 17.15 2.22
C THR A 257 5.03 16.10 1.81
N ASP A 258 6.28 16.30 2.18
CA ASP A 258 7.37 15.37 1.89
C ASP A 258 7.12 14.00 2.53
N ASP A 259 6.77 13.99 3.82
CA ASP A 259 6.46 12.76 4.55
C ASP A 259 5.21 12.04 4.01
N PHE A 260 4.20 12.79 3.58
CA PHE A 260 2.99 12.23 2.98
C PHE A 260 3.27 11.66 1.58
N CYS A 261 4.07 12.35 0.78
CA CYS A 261 4.49 11.86 -0.54
C CYS A 261 5.29 10.57 -0.41
N ASP A 262 6.27 10.50 0.51
CA ASP A 262 7.03 9.28 0.80
C ASP A 262 6.12 8.13 1.23
N TYR A 263 5.12 8.41 2.07
CA TYR A 263 4.16 7.41 2.51
C TYR A 263 3.28 6.90 1.36
N ALA A 264 2.68 7.80 0.59
CA ALA A 264 1.78 7.46 -0.50
C ALA A 264 2.52 6.71 -1.62
N GLN A 265 3.68 7.22 -2.05
CA GLN A 265 4.53 6.57 -3.03
C GLN A 265 4.96 5.19 -2.55
N GLY A 266 5.48 5.10 -1.32
CA GLY A 266 5.95 3.82 -0.77
C GLY A 266 4.83 2.79 -0.63
N LEU A 267 3.61 3.21 -0.30
CA LEU A 267 2.45 2.31 -0.28
C LEU A 267 2.11 1.77 -1.68
N THR A 268 2.09 2.63 -2.70
CA THR A 268 1.87 2.22 -4.09
C THR A 268 2.96 1.29 -4.58
N THR A 269 4.22 1.65 -4.34
CA THR A 269 5.38 0.83 -4.69
C THR A 269 5.33 -0.52 -4.01
N GLN A 270 4.98 -0.59 -2.72
CA GLN A 270 4.87 -1.85 -2.00
C GLN A 270 3.82 -2.80 -2.60
N VAL A 271 2.71 -2.24 -3.12
CA VAL A 271 1.69 -3.03 -3.84
C VAL A 271 2.28 -3.56 -5.16
N ILE A 272 2.97 -2.72 -5.93
CA ILE A 272 3.63 -3.14 -7.18
C ILE A 272 4.66 -4.24 -6.92
N GLU A 273 5.55 -4.07 -5.93
CA GLU A 273 6.56 -5.05 -5.53
C GLU A 273 5.94 -6.36 -5.06
N TRP A 274 4.83 -6.29 -4.32
CA TRP A 274 4.12 -7.48 -3.86
C TRP A 274 3.55 -8.27 -5.04
N TYR A 275 2.88 -7.61 -5.99
CA TYR A 275 2.38 -8.28 -7.19
C TYR A 275 3.51 -8.81 -8.07
N GLN A 276 4.62 -8.09 -8.23
CA GLN A 276 5.79 -8.60 -8.94
C GLN A 276 6.31 -9.88 -8.27
N SER A 277 6.46 -9.87 -6.94
CA SER A 277 6.94 -11.03 -6.18
C SER A 277 5.97 -12.22 -6.27
N LYS A 278 4.66 -11.95 -6.19
CA LYS A 278 3.60 -12.95 -6.38
C LYS A 278 3.72 -13.61 -7.75
N TRP A 279 3.80 -12.81 -8.82
CA TRP A 279 3.86 -13.32 -10.19
C TRP A 279 5.17 -14.01 -10.50
N SER A 280 6.32 -13.50 -10.05
CA SER A 280 7.59 -14.21 -10.14
C SER A 280 7.56 -15.55 -9.39
N LEU A 281 6.87 -15.64 -8.24
CA LEU A 281 6.72 -16.92 -7.53
C LEU A 281 5.87 -17.92 -8.31
N PHE A 282 4.75 -17.48 -8.88
CA PHE A 282 3.85 -18.38 -9.60
C PHE A 282 4.40 -18.83 -10.95
N LEU A 283 5.12 -17.95 -11.65
CA LEU A 283 5.61 -18.22 -13.00
C LEU A 283 6.96 -18.96 -13.07
N ARG A 284 7.68 -19.11 -11.94
CA ARG A 284 9.03 -19.71 -11.92
C ARG A 284 9.08 -21.18 -12.33
N GLY A 285 7.93 -21.85 -12.34
CA GLY A 285 7.84 -23.29 -12.49
C GLY A 285 8.21 -24.04 -11.20
N PHE A 286 7.41 -25.05 -10.86
CA PHE A 286 7.70 -25.96 -9.76
C PHE A 286 7.96 -27.34 -10.33
N SER A 287 9.00 -28.04 -9.87
CA SER A 287 9.19 -29.43 -10.27
C SER A 287 8.01 -30.27 -9.79
N ARG A 288 7.53 -31.21 -10.61
CA ARG A 288 6.50 -32.18 -10.20
C ARG A 288 6.84 -32.89 -8.89
N GLY A 289 8.11 -33.26 -8.68
CA GLY A 289 8.58 -33.92 -7.45
C GLY A 289 8.76 -32.99 -6.24
N GLN A 290 8.71 -31.67 -6.43
CA GLN A 290 8.75 -30.70 -5.33
C GLN A 290 7.36 -30.45 -4.72
N LEU A 291 6.30 -30.82 -5.43
CA LEU A 291 4.91 -30.74 -4.95
C LEU A 291 4.51 -31.97 -4.11
N ASN A 292 5.38 -32.39 -3.19
CA ASN A 292 5.01 -33.21 -2.04
C ASN A 292 4.24 -32.37 -0.99
N LEU A 293 3.30 -31.54 -1.44
CA LEU A 293 2.46 -30.70 -0.57
C LEU A 293 1.31 -31.47 0.06
N PHE A 294 0.98 -32.66 -0.47
CA PHE A 294 -0.20 -33.43 -0.10
C PHE A 294 0.04 -34.92 0.13
N GLU A 295 1.30 -35.39 0.05
CA GLU A 295 1.62 -36.68 0.67
C GLU A 295 1.35 -36.50 2.17
N THR A 296 0.26 -37.11 2.61
CA THR A 296 -0.12 -37.23 4.00
C THR A 296 1.12 -37.63 4.76
N VAL A 297 1.57 -36.76 5.68
CA VAL A 297 2.44 -37.17 6.77
C VAL A 297 1.80 -38.43 7.31
N ALA A 298 2.47 -39.57 7.12
CA ALA A 298 1.96 -40.86 7.57
C ALA A 298 1.46 -40.67 9.01
N PRO A 299 0.26 -41.18 9.37
CA PRO A 299 -0.24 -41.03 10.72
C PRO A 299 0.88 -41.50 11.64
N TYR A 300 1.31 -40.63 12.56
CA TYR A 300 2.29 -40.96 13.58
C TYR A 300 1.74 -42.19 14.30
N GLN A 301 2.22 -43.37 13.90
CA GLN A 301 1.96 -44.59 14.64
C GLN A 301 2.68 -44.37 15.95
N ALA A 302 1.91 -44.05 16.99
CA ALA A 302 2.38 -44.11 18.34
C ALA A 302 2.90 -45.53 18.54
N GLN A 303 4.22 -45.68 18.45
CA GLN A 303 4.89 -46.88 18.91
C GLN A 303 4.64 -46.93 20.40
N ASN A 304 3.68 -47.76 20.79
CA ASN A 304 3.59 -48.27 22.15
C ASN A 304 4.88 -49.05 22.41
N VAL A 305 5.81 -48.43 23.11
CA VAL A 305 6.82 -49.10 23.93
C VAL A 305 6.88 -48.36 25.26
#